data_AF-A0A7C9E7U3-F1
#
_entry.id   AF-A0A7C9E7U3-F1
#
_cell.length_a   1.000
_cell.length_b   1.000
_cell.length_c   1.000
_cell.angle_alpha   90.00
_cell.angle_beta   90.00
_cell.angle_gamma   90.00
#
_symmetry.space_group_name_H-M   'P 1'
#
loop_
_entity.id
_entity.type
_entity.pdbx_description
1 polymer ?
#
loop_
_entity_poly.entity_id
_entity_poly.type
_entity_poly.pdbx_seq_one_letter_code
_entity_poly.pdbx_strand_id
1 'polypeptide(L)'
;TFVAQRKNLRLIDVDVPVIGGHSRSTILPLLSKTRPLVSFTDEEVEELTVKIQNAGTEVVEAKEGEGSATLSMAYAAARFVESSLRAKDGDADVYECVYVESNLTELPFFAS
;
A
#
# COMPACT_ATOMS: atom_id res chain seq x y z
N THR A 1 5.02 -4.83 -4.80
CA THR A 1 5.19 -5.84 -5.88
C THR A 1 4.89 -5.30 -7.26
N PHE A 2 3.71 -4.71 -7.52
CA PHE A 2 3.33 -4.30 -8.89
C PHE A 2 4.26 -3.24 -9.51
N VAL A 3 4.60 -2.19 -8.77
CA VAL A 3 5.54 -1.16 -9.26
C VAL A 3 6.92 -1.74 -9.55
N ALA A 4 7.46 -2.54 -8.62
CA ALA A 4 8.75 -3.20 -8.78
C ALA A 4 8.77 -4.09 -10.04
N GLN A 5 7.72 -4.86 -10.28
CA GLN A 5 7.59 -5.68 -11.48
C GLN A 5 7.48 -4.83 -12.75
N ARG A 6 6.64 -3.78 -12.76
CA ARG A 6 6.44 -2.92 -13.94
C ARG A 6 7.70 -2.15 -14.33
N LYS A 7 8.48 -1.70 -13.34
CA LYS A 7 9.71 -0.92 -13.56
C LYS A 7 11.00 -1.75 -13.48
N ASN A 8 10.88 -3.08 -13.40
CA ASN A 8 12.01 -4.00 -13.31
C ASN A 8 13.01 -3.63 -12.18
N LEU A 9 12.47 -3.27 -11.02
CA LEU A 9 13.22 -2.93 -9.82
C LEU A 9 13.23 -4.10 -8.84
N ARG A 10 14.20 -4.13 -7.92
CA ARG A 10 14.19 -5.09 -6.82
C ARG A 10 13.07 -4.73 -5.85
N LEU A 11 12.30 -5.74 -5.44
CA LEU A 11 11.12 -5.55 -4.59
C LEU A 11 11.43 -4.82 -3.28
N ILE A 12 12.56 -5.16 -2.65
CA ILE A 12 12.95 -4.62 -1.34
C ILE A 12 13.37 -3.15 -1.39
N ASP A 13 13.69 -2.62 -2.56
CA ASP A 13 14.09 -1.22 -2.73
C ASP A 13 12.91 -0.31 -3.07
N VAL A 14 11.70 -0.89 -3.27
CA VAL A 14 10.52 -0.15 -3.73
C VAL A 14 9.56 0.11 -2.58
N ASP A 15 9.32 1.39 -2.33
CA ASP A 15 8.30 1.91 -1.43
C ASP A 15 7.34 2.84 -2.18
N VAL A 16 6.05 2.68 -1.91
CA VAL A 16 4.97 3.44 -2.56
C VAL A 16 4.00 3.89 -1.47
N PRO A 17 3.94 5.18 -1.14
CA PRO A 17 2.96 5.68 -0.18
C PRO A 17 1.54 5.45 -0.70
N VAL A 18 0.67 4.91 0.15
CA VAL A 18 -0.75 4.68 -0.16
C VAL A 18 -1.57 5.43 0.87
N ILE A 19 -2.37 6.40 0.40
CA ILE A 19 -3.17 7.28 1.25
C ILE A 19 -4.66 7.04 1.04
N GLY A 20 -5.50 7.71 1.83
CA GLY A 20 -6.95 7.64 1.71
C GLY A 20 -7.57 6.64 2.66
N GLY A 21 -8.04 5.50 2.14
CA GLY A 21 -8.68 4.43 2.89
C GLY A 21 -8.26 3.04 2.40
N HIS A 22 -8.92 2.00 2.91
CA HIS A 22 -8.61 0.60 2.62
C HIS A 22 -9.73 -0.13 1.86
N SER A 23 -10.49 0.59 1.03
CA SER A 23 -11.56 0.01 0.22
C SER A 23 -11.66 0.64 -1.17
N ARG A 24 -11.37 -0.16 -2.21
CA ARG A 24 -11.50 0.18 -3.64
C ARG A 24 -11.02 1.60 -3.95
N SER A 25 -11.93 2.49 -4.39
CA SER A 25 -11.65 3.85 -4.82
C SER A 25 -11.06 4.75 -3.75
N THR A 26 -11.12 4.37 -2.47
CA THR A 26 -10.47 5.10 -1.38
C THR A 26 -8.97 4.80 -1.28
N ILE A 27 -8.49 3.71 -1.89
CA ILE A 27 -7.07 3.34 -1.90
C ILE A 27 -6.37 4.18 -2.98
N LEU A 28 -5.54 5.14 -2.57
CA LEU A 28 -4.83 6.03 -3.50
C LEU A 28 -3.31 5.82 -3.44
N PRO A 29 -2.72 5.04 -4.37
CA PRO A 29 -1.28 4.88 -4.45
C PRO A 29 -0.63 6.13 -5.05
N LEU A 30 0.25 6.79 -4.30
CA LEU A 30 0.99 7.97 -4.76
C LEU A 30 2.18 7.54 -5.62
N LEU A 31 1.91 7.09 -6.85
CA LEU A 31 2.95 6.65 -7.80
C LEU A 31 3.98 7.74 -8.12
N SER A 32 3.57 9.01 -8.04
CA SER A 32 4.45 10.17 -8.17
C SER A 32 5.42 10.39 -6.99
N LYS A 33 5.24 9.64 -5.88
CA LYS A 33 6.05 9.70 -4.66
C LYS A 33 6.73 8.37 -4.34
N THR A 34 6.88 7.51 -5.35
CA THR A 34 7.64 6.25 -5.26
C THR A 34 9.08 6.48 -4.81
N ARG A 35 9.62 5.52 -4.07
CA ARG A 35 11.04 5.45 -3.73
C ARG A 35 11.56 4.09 -4.21
N PRO A 36 12.58 4.03 -5.10
CA PRO A 36 13.19 5.17 -5.81
C PRO A 36 12.18 5.90 -6.70
N LEU A 37 12.48 7.17 -7.00
CA LEU A 37 11.67 7.95 -7.93
C LEU A 37 11.76 7.36 -9.33
N VAL A 38 10.60 7.01 -9.88
CA VAL A 38 10.45 6.50 -11.25
C VAL A 38 9.30 7.22 -11.94
N SER A 39 9.46 7.46 -13.24
CA SER A 39 8.42 8.06 -14.07
C SER A 39 7.47 7.00 -14.61
N PHE A 40 6.19 7.34 -14.66
CA PHE A 40 5.12 6.53 -15.23
C PHE A 40 4.44 7.32 -16.34
N THR A 41 3.95 6.63 -17.38
CA THR A 41 3.00 7.24 -18.31
C THR A 41 1.61 7.30 -17.67
N ASP A 42 0.71 8.10 -18.22
CA ASP A 42 -0.65 8.22 -17.69
C ASP A 42 -1.40 6.87 -17.74
N GLU A 43 -1.17 6.07 -18.78
CA GLU A 43 -1.74 4.73 -18.90
C GLU A 43 -1.18 3.80 -17.83
N GLU A 44 0.13 3.86 -17.54
CA GLU A 44 0.72 3.07 -16.46
C GLU A 44 0.16 3.47 -15.09
N VAL A 45 -0.07 4.76 -14.86
CA VAL A 45 -0.68 5.26 -13.61
C VAL A 45 -2.08 4.70 -13.46
N GLU A 46 -2.90 4.76 -14.51
CA GLU A 46 -4.26 4.23 -14.51
C GLU A 46 -4.28 2.72 -14.27
N GLU A 47 -3.54 1.95 -15.08
CA GLU A 47 -3.45 0.48 -14.98
C GLU A 47 -3.00 0.04 -13.58
N LEU A 48 -1.92 0.64 -13.05
CA LEU A 48 -1.39 0.29 -11.74
C LEU A 48 -2.35 0.68 -10.62
N THR A 49 -3.01 1.84 -10.72
CA THR A 49 -3.97 2.29 -9.70
C THR A 49 -5.15 1.33 -9.63
N VAL A 50 -5.77 1.01 -10.76
CA VAL A 50 -6.88 0.06 -10.83
C VAL A 50 -6.48 -1.31 -10.29
N LYS A 51 -5.30 -1.79 -10.67
CA LYS A 51 -4.78 -3.08 -10.20
C LYS A 51 -4.55 -3.09 -8.68
N ILE A 52 -3.97 -2.03 -8.12
CA ILE A 52 -3.75 -1.91 -6.67
C ILE A 52 -5.09 -1.89 -5.92
N GLN A 53 -6.07 -1.12 -6.40
CA GLN A 53 -7.39 -1.01 -5.78
C GLN A 53 -8.18 -2.33 -5.79
N ASN A 54 -7.97 -3.18 -6.81
CA ASN A 54 -8.69 -4.43 -7.00
C ASN A 54 -7.92 -5.69 -6.56
N ALA A 55 -6.67 -5.56 -6.10
CA ALA A 55 -5.83 -6.71 -5.74
C ALA A 55 -6.49 -7.67 -4.72
N GLY A 56 -7.27 -7.13 -3.77
CA GLY A 56 -8.04 -7.97 -2.82
C GLY A 56 -9.12 -8.81 -3.51
N THR A 57 -9.82 -8.22 -4.48
CA THR A 57 -10.84 -8.90 -5.30
C THR A 57 -10.18 -9.98 -6.17
N GLU A 58 -9.06 -9.66 -6.83
CA GLU A 58 -8.31 -10.63 -7.65
C GLU A 58 -7.93 -11.89 -6.85
N VAL A 59 -7.59 -11.75 -5.57
CA VAL A 59 -7.28 -12.91 -4.70
C VAL A 59 -8.52 -13.73 -4.37
N VAL A 60 -9.67 -13.09 -4.13
CA VAL A 60 -10.93 -13.80 -3.87
C VAL A 60 -11.36 -14.58 -5.11
N GLU A 61 -11.26 -13.95 -6.29
CA GLU A 61 -11.57 -14.58 -7.57
C GLU A 61 -10.62 -15.74 -7.86
N ALA A 62 -9.32 -15.57 -7.64
CA ALA A 62 -8.32 -16.63 -7.80
C ALA A 62 -8.52 -17.80 -6.82
N LYS A 63 -9.23 -17.57 -5.72
CA LYS A 63 -9.64 -18.60 -4.75
C LYS A 63 -11.07 -19.09 -4.99
N GLU A 64 -11.66 -18.78 -6.14
CA GLU A 64 -13.03 -19.19 -6.52
C GLU A 64 -14.10 -18.80 -5.46
N GLY A 65 -13.86 -17.71 -4.73
CA GLY A 65 -14.74 -17.26 -3.65
C GLY A 65 -14.56 -17.97 -2.31
N GLU A 66 -13.65 -18.94 -2.19
CA GLU A 66 -13.41 -19.71 -0.96
C GLU A 66 -12.58 -18.95 0.11
N GLY A 67 -12.41 -17.64 -0.06
CA GLY A 67 -11.80 -16.77 0.93
C GLY A 67 -10.95 -15.66 0.31
N SER A 68 -10.45 -14.77 1.15
CA SER A 68 -9.65 -13.62 0.74
C SER A 68 -8.14 -13.84 0.98
N ALA A 69 -7.36 -12.78 0.78
CA ALA A 69 -5.94 -12.74 1.08
C ALA A 69 -5.67 -13.02 2.57
N THR A 70 -5.02 -14.15 2.86
CA THR A 70 -4.68 -14.56 4.23
C THR A 70 -3.19 -14.42 4.50
N LEU A 71 -2.35 -15.13 3.76
CA LEU A 71 -0.90 -15.14 3.97
C LEU A 71 -0.24 -13.77 3.74
N SER A 72 -0.61 -13.09 2.66
CA SER A 72 -0.12 -11.74 2.37
C SER A 72 -0.58 -10.73 3.41
N MET A 73 -1.81 -10.87 3.93
CA MET A 73 -2.32 -10.00 4.99
C MET A 73 -1.61 -10.26 6.32
N ALA A 74 -1.35 -11.54 6.67
CA ALA A 74 -0.59 -11.90 7.85
C ALA A 74 0.84 -11.32 7.81
N TYR A 75 1.50 -11.39 6.65
CA TYR A 75 2.80 -10.76 6.44
C TYR A 75 2.74 -9.23 6.60
N ALA A 76 1.76 -8.56 6.00
CA ALA A 76 1.59 -7.11 6.11
C ALA A 76 1.35 -6.67 7.56
N ALA A 77 0.49 -7.40 8.29
CA ALA A 77 0.23 -7.15 9.69
C ALA A 77 1.47 -7.35 10.57
N ALA A 78 2.23 -8.43 10.33
CA ALA A 78 3.47 -8.70 11.05
C ALA A 78 4.50 -7.56 10.85
N ARG A 79 4.70 -7.10 9.61
CA ARG A 79 5.57 -5.96 9.29
C ARG A 79 5.12 -4.69 10.03
N PHE A 80 3.83 -4.37 9.99
CA PHE A 80 3.32 -3.17 10.66
C PHE A 80 3.51 -3.22 12.19
N VAL A 81 3.29 -4.40 12.80
CA VAL A 81 3.54 -4.61 14.23
C VAL A 81 5.02 -4.48 14.56
N GLU A 82 5.91 -5.03 13.73
CA GLU A 82 7.35 -4.89 13.89
C GLU A 82 7.79 -3.41 13.85
N SER A 83 7.32 -2.64 12.86
CA SER A 83 7.53 -1.19 12.79
C SER A 83 7.02 -0.50 14.06
N SER A 84 5.82 -0.84 14.53
CA SER A 84 5.25 -0.27 15.76
C SER A 84 6.09 -0.58 17.01
N LEU A 85 6.64 -1.80 17.09
CA LEU A 85 7.52 -2.21 18.20
C LEU A 85 8.87 -1.49 18.15
N ARG A 86 9.46 -1.32 16.96
CA ARG A 86 10.70 -0.54 16.77
C ARG A 86 10.51 0.92 17.19
N ALA A 87 9.43 1.56 16.75
CA ALA A 87 9.11 2.93 17.14
C ALA A 87 8.94 3.05 18.68
N LYS A 88 8.28 2.07 19.30
CA LYS A 88 8.13 2.00 20.76
C LYS A 88 9.47 1.83 21.49
N ASP A 89 10.42 1.11 20.90
CA ASP A 89 11.78 0.91 21.45
C ASP A 89 12.69 2.14 21.29
N GLY A 90 12.20 3.19 20.62
CA GLY A 90 12.91 4.47 20.48
C GLY A 90 13.61 4.66 19.14
N ASP A 91 13.36 3.79 18.15
CA ASP A 91 13.81 4.02 16.78
C ASP A 91 13.12 5.25 16.19
N ALA A 92 13.90 6.24 15.77
CA ALA A 92 13.40 7.52 15.28
C ALA A 92 13.06 7.51 13.79
N ASP A 93 13.51 6.50 13.04
CA ASP A 93 13.38 6.41 11.58
C ASP A 93 12.35 5.32 11.19
N VAL A 94 11.16 5.39 11.79
CA VAL A 94 10.05 4.48 11.51
C VAL A 94 8.88 5.24 10.91
N TYR A 95 8.50 4.86 9.69
CA TYR A 95 7.38 5.44 8.95
C TYR A 95 6.53 4.33 8.34
N GLU A 96 5.22 4.40 8.50
CA GLU A 96 4.25 3.49 7.89
C GLU A 96 2.97 4.28 7.58
N CYS A 97 2.36 4.05 6.40
CA CYS A 97 1.05 4.61 6.10
C CYS A 97 -0.02 3.85 6.88
N VAL A 98 -0.87 4.55 7.63
CA VAL A 98 -1.87 3.93 8.49
C VAL A 98 -3.16 4.75 8.55
N TYR A 99 -4.31 4.08 8.52
CA TYR A 99 -5.61 4.73 8.66
C TYR A 99 -5.89 5.08 10.12
N VAL A 100 -5.81 6.37 10.44
CA VAL A 100 -5.93 6.91 11.80
C VAL A 100 -6.81 8.15 11.82
N GLU A 101 -7.15 8.63 13.02
CA GLU A 101 -7.75 9.95 13.17
C GLU A 101 -6.78 10.99 12.60
N SER A 102 -7.28 11.84 11.70
CA SER A 102 -6.43 12.73 10.91
C SER A 102 -7.13 14.07 10.68
N ASN A 103 -6.33 15.13 10.63
CA ASN A 103 -6.76 16.49 10.30
C ASN A 103 -6.23 16.96 8.93
N LEU A 104 -5.67 16.04 8.12
CA LEU A 104 -5.12 16.36 6.80
C LEU A 104 -6.21 16.68 5.77
N THR A 105 -7.43 16.21 6.02
CA THR A 105 -8.61 16.49 5.20
C THR A 105 -9.79 16.88 6.11
N GLU A 106 -10.92 17.23 5.52
CA GLU A 106 -12.16 17.47 6.26
C GLU A 106 -12.78 16.20 6.88
N LEU A 107 -12.29 15.02 6.49
CA LEU A 107 -12.73 13.74 7.03
C LEU A 107 -12.05 13.46 8.38
N PRO A 108 -12.75 12.87 9.36
CA PRO A 108 -12.21 12.60 10.69
C PRO A 108 -11.11 11.53 10.71
N PHE A 109 -11.05 10.67 9.68
CA PHE A 109 -10.05 9.61 9.55
C PHE A 109 -9.49 9.58 8.13
N PHE A 110 -8.18 9.34 8.02
CA PHE A 110 -7.49 9.28 6.74
C PHE A 110 -6.20 8.46 6.90
N ALA A 111 -5.86 7.67 5.88
CA ALA A 111 -4.55 7.02 5.80
C ALA A 111 -3.54 7.97 5.18
N SER A 112 -2.41 8.17 5.86
CA SER A 112 -1.29 9.00 5.40
C SER A 112 0.03 8.41 5.83
#